data_AF-A0A843J083-F1
#
_entry.id   AF-A0A843J083-F1
#
_cell.length_a   1.000
_cell.length_b   1.000
_cell.length_c   1.000
_cell.angle_alpha   90.00
_cell.angle_beta   90.00
_cell.angle_gamma   90.00
#
_symmetry.space_group_name_H-M   'P 1'
#
loop_
_entity.id
_entity.type
_entity.pdbx_description
1 polymer ?
#
loop_
_entity_poly.entity_id
_entity_poly.type
_entity_poly.pdbx_seq_one_letter_code
_entity_poly.pdbx_strand_id
1 'polypeptide(L)'
;MSSQESQDGMYSLMLKNFAGQNGVCVIDMQNGTVSSRAPDMAFREAEPPAEVKDFEAKFAEIIEKPMDKILGKINKMSKSILLTRTELETIKKYILLQMNRTPYSDAEAEDDKDLWKKETAAILDMEWDALMKSELVDVLKDSAEVNNSFLLFFRTDEEFVIGDSGCVAECVPGTKDEDSDEEPEDFINYNLFPLTSEIAVLLISLPWKMRFSSPDAVKGLPLSSPILEKYRSVPKMKYINERRIRSEEDVSKFKHPMDRFTYMIHDVAKDDLHYLNTLTINESDRYIGFMTPAKVVPTMESYDSMKGSVDLAHDLSDVIGKVKGL
;
A
#
# COMPACT_ATOMS: atom_id res chain seq x y z
N MET A 1 -26.15 3.01 19.76
CA MET A 1 -25.24 4.18 19.87
C MET A 1 -23.99 3.69 20.57
N SER A 2 -23.10 3.02 19.82
CA SER A 2 -21.77 2.63 20.31
C SER A 2 -20.80 3.72 19.85
N SER A 3 -20.00 4.20 20.78
CA SER A 3 -18.97 5.22 20.62
C SER A 3 -17.87 4.77 19.66
N GLN A 4 -17.99 5.12 18.37
CA GLN A 4 -16.95 5.06 17.32
C GLN A 4 -16.13 6.35 17.31
N GLU A 5 -15.54 6.73 18.45
CA GLU A 5 -14.97 8.08 18.64
C GLU A 5 -13.44 8.15 18.63
N SER A 6 -12.68 7.16 18.12
CA SER A 6 -11.21 7.19 18.28
C SER A 6 -10.31 6.74 17.13
N GLN A 7 -10.80 6.54 15.90
CA GLN A 7 -9.97 5.93 14.84
C GLN A 7 -9.82 6.74 13.54
N ASP A 8 -10.62 7.80 13.35
CA ASP A 8 -10.57 8.64 12.13
C ASP A 8 -9.28 9.49 11.99
N GLY A 9 -8.43 9.51 13.02
CA GLY A 9 -7.40 10.52 13.20
C GLY A 9 -6.15 10.45 12.31
N MET A 10 -5.95 9.46 11.43
CA MET A 10 -4.67 9.30 10.69
C MET A 10 -4.72 9.27 9.16
N TYR A 11 -5.92 9.29 8.54
CA TYR A 11 -6.07 9.23 7.08
C TYR A 11 -5.69 10.51 6.30
N SER A 12 -5.52 11.66 6.97
CA SER A 12 -5.26 12.96 6.32
C SER A 12 -3.98 12.99 5.48
N LEU A 13 -2.97 12.23 5.90
CA LEU A 13 -1.59 12.38 5.46
C LEU A 13 -1.27 11.56 4.20
N MET A 14 -1.82 10.34 4.13
CA MET A 14 -1.80 9.54 2.90
C MET A 14 -2.45 10.28 1.74
N LEU A 15 -3.60 10.90 2.01
CA LEU A 15 -4.38 11.63 1.01
C LEU A 15 -3.71 12.92 0.55
N LYS A 16 -2.91 13.58 1.41
CA LYS A 16 -2.05 14.71 1.00
C LYS A 16 -1.01 14.30 -0.03
N ASN A 17 -0.38 13.14 0.12
CA ASN A 17 0.54 12.64 -0.90
C ASN A 17 -0.22 12.20 -2.16
N PHE A 18 -1.39 11.60 -1.97
CA PHE A 18 -2.22 11.12 -3.07
C PHE A 18 -2.71 12.24 -4.00
N ALA A 19 -3.31 13.29 -3.44
CA ALA A 19 -3.96 14.39 -4.18
C ALA A 19 -3.22 15.73 -4.13
N GLY A 20 -2.11 15.81 -3.38
CA GLY A 20 -1.36 17.05 -3.20
C GLY A 20 -2.16 18.12 -2.45
N GLN A 21 -2.19 19.34 -3.01
CA GLN A 21 -3.01 20.45 -2.48
C GLN A 21 -4.42 20.50 -3.08
N ASN A 22 -4.76 19.60 -4.01
CA ASN A 22 -6.07 19.58 -4.64
C ASN A 22 -7.10 18.91 -3.72
N GLY A 23 -8.38 19.18 -3.94
CA GLY A 23 -9.44 18.41 -3.29
C GLY A 23 -9.46 16.96 -3.77
N VAL A 24 -9.93 16.06 -2.92
CA VAL A 24 -10.22 14.65 -3.26
C VAL A 24 -11.72 14.52 -3.47
N CYS A 25 -12.12 13.87 -4.56
CA CYS A 25 -13.49 13.42 -4.73
C CYS A 25 -13.66 12.11 -3.95
N VAL A 26 -14.49 12.13 -2.92
CA VAL A 26 -14.75 10.99 -2.04
C VAL A 26 -16.13 10.44 -2.32
N ILE A 27 -16.19 9.15 -2.55
CA ILE A 27 -17.42 8.38 -2.70
C ILE A 27 -17.64 7.60 -1.43
N ASP A 28 -18.79 7.80 -0.80
CA ASP A 28 -19.30 6.94 0.25
C ASP A 28 -20.00 5.74 -0.40
N MET A 29 -19.39 4.57 -0.29
CA MET A 29 -19.86 3.32 -0.89
C MET A 29 -21.15 2.81 -0.24
N GLN A 30 -21.39 3.15 1.03
CA GLN A 30 -22.56 2.71 1.78
C GLN A 30 -23.78 3.56 1.48
N ASN A 31 -23.60 4.89 1.44
CA ASN A 31 -24.68 5.84 1.21
C ASN A 31 -24.84 6.21 -0.28
N GLY A 32 -23.86 5.82 -1.12
CA GLY A 32 -23.77 6.19 -2.52
C GLY A 32 -23.75 7.70 -2.70
N THR A 33 -22.99 8.42 -1.86
CA THR A 33 -22.88 9.89 -1.92
C THR A 33 -21.50 10.28 -2.41
N VAL A 34 -21.42 11.42 -3.09
CA VAL A 34 -20.17 11.93 -3.66
C VAL A 34 -19.94 13.33 -3.15
N SER A 35 -18.75 13.59 -2.64
CA SER A 35 -18.38 14.89 -2.10
C SER A 35 -16.94 15.23 -2.45
N SER A 36 -16.69 16.50 -2.79
CA SER A 36 -15.33 17.01 -2.84
C SER A 36 -14.90 17.40 -1.43
N ARG A 37 -13.79 16.88 -0.96
CA ARG A 37 -13.24 17.15 0.37
C ARG A 37 -11.79 17.61 0.27
N ALA A 38 -11.32 18.36 1.27
CA ALA A 38 -9.89 18.59 1.42
C ALA A 38 -9.19 17.25 1.74
N PRO A 39 -7.97 16.99 1.24
CA PRO A 39 -7.28 15.71 1.46
C PRO A 39 -7.19 15.31 2.92
N ASP A 40 -7.01 16.29 3.81
CA ASP A 40 -6.88 16.05 5.23
C ASP A 40 -8.18 15.65 5.95
N MET A 41 -9.32 15.86 5.28
CA MET A 41 -10.66 15.55 5.77
C MET A 41 -11.38 14.52 4.89
N ALA A 42 -10.71 13.96 3.88
CA ALA A 42 -11.36 13.16 2.85
C ALA A 42 -12.03 11.90 3.44
N PHE A 43 -11.36 11.16 4.32
CA PHE A 43 -11.93 10.00 5.00
C PHE A 43 -12.24 10.24 6.49
N ARG A 44 -12.33 11.51 6.93
CA ARG A 44 -12.60 11.85 8.33
C ARG A 44 -13.98 12.46 8.50
N GLU A 45 -14.62 12.15 9.62
CA GLU A 45 -15.85 12.83 10.05
C GLU A 45 -15.58 13.94 11.07
N ALA A 46 -14.46 13.87 11.80
CA ALA A 46 -14.10 14.82 12.86
C ALA A 46 -12.61 15.20 12.89
N GLU A 47 -12.28 16.29 13.61
CA GLU A 47 -10.90 16.72 13.88
C GLU A 47 -10.15 15.73 14.77
N PRO A 48 -8.85 15.46 14.50
CA PRO A 48 -8.07 14.53 15.29
C PRO A 48 -7.79 15.09 16.71
N PRO A 49 -7.74 14.23 17.74
CA PRO A 49 -7.27 14.60 19.08
C PRO A 49 -5.86 15.20 19.07
N ALA A 50 -5.53 16.05 20.04
CA ALA A 50 -4.23 16.74 20.10
C ALA A 50 -3.02 15.80 20.06
N GLU A 51 -3.11 14.65 20.73
CA GLU A 51 -2.05 13.62 20.75
C GLU A 51 -1.76 13.06 19.35
N VAL A 52 -2.79 12.97 18.49
CA VAL A 52 -2.64 12.51 17.12
C VAL A 52 -1.94 13.56 16.26
N LYS A 53 -2.13 14.85 16.56
CA LYS A 53 -1.43 15.95 15.85
C LYS A 53 0.09 15.87 16.02
N ASP A 54 0.58 15.40 17.17
CA ASP A 54 2.02 15.19 17.39
C ASP A 54 2.57 14.03 16.54
N PHE A 55 1.81 12.94 16.41
CA PHE A 55 2.16 11.84 15.50
C PHE A 55 2.13 12.29 14.04
N GLU A 56 1.13 13.07 13.65
CA GLU A 56 1.03 13.64 12.30
C GLU A 56 2.24 14.54 11.99
N ALA A 57 2.65 15.39 12.94
CA ALA A 57 3.82 16.26 12.78
C ALA A 57 5.13 15.46 12.63
N LYS A 58 5.33 14.41 13.46
CA LYS A 58 6.49 13.51 13.33
C LYS A 58 6.49 12.78 11.99
N PHE A 59 5.36 12.23 11.56
CA PHE A 59 5.24 11.55 10.28
C PHE A 59 5.58 12.48 9.11
N ALA A 60 5.05 13.71 9.13
CA ALA A 60 5.34 14.70 8.11
C ALA A 60 6.84 14.98 7.97
N GLU A 61 7.56 15.06 9.10
CA GLU A 61 9.00 15.30 9.11
C GLU A 61 9.81 14.08 8.67
N ILE A 62 9.52 12.91 9.25
CA ILE A 62 10.34 11.71 9.12
C ILE A 62 10.05 10.95 7.82
N ILE A 63 8.80 11.03 7.32
CA ILE A 63 8.32 10.23 6.20
C ILE A 63 7.88 11.09 5.03
N GLU A 64 6.93 12.02 5.19
CA GLU A 64 6.37 12.75 4.03
C GLU A 64 7.39 13.62 3.33
N LYS A 65 8.09 14.51 4.06
CA LYS A 65 9.11 15.39 3.45
C LYS A 65 10.20 14.61 2.71
N PRO A 66 10.72 13.47 3.23
CA PRO A 66 11.57 12.57 2.45
C PRO A 66 10.87 11.91 1.25
N MET A 67 9.63 11.43 1.41
CA MET A 67 8.85 10.82 0.33
C MET A 67 8.57 11.80 -0.81
N ASP A 68 8.26 13.06 -0.55
CA ASP A 68 8.09 14.11 -1.56
C ASP A 68 9.32 14.22 -2.47
N LYS A 69 10.51 14.15 -1.89
CA LYS A 69 11.77 14.18 -2.64
C LYS A 69 11.92 12.93 -3.51
N ILE A 70 11.49 11.77 -2.99
CA ILE A 70 11.53 10.48 -3.70
C ILE A 70 10.52 10.48 -4.85
N LEU A 71 9.27 10.89 -4.61
CA LEU A 71 8.22 11.02 -5.64
C LEU A 71 8.63 12.02 -6.71
N GLY A 72 9.20 13.16 -6.31
CA GLY A 72 9.79 14.13 -7.24
C GLY A 72 10.95 13.57 -8.07
N LYS A 73 11.65 12.53 -7.60
CA LYS A 73 12.62 11.77 -8.41
C LYS A 73 11.90 10.82 -9.36
N ILE A 74 10.93 10.04 -8.90
CA ILE A 74 10.16 9.08 -9.73
C ILE A 74 9.56 9.81 -10.94
N ASN A 75 8.91 10.94 -10.72
CA ASN A 75 8.29 11.77 -11.76
C ASN A 75 9.26 12.27 -12.83
N LYS A 76 10.53 12.48 -12.49
CA LYS A 76 11.55 12.97 -13.43
C LYS A 76 12.23 11.84 -14.22
N MET A 77 12.05 10.59 -13.82
CA MET A 77 12.73 9.45 -14.42
C MET A 77 11.87 8.80 -15.49
N SER A 78 12.48 8.41 -16.61
CA SER A 78 11.73 7.82 -17.73
C SER A 78 11.48 6.32 -17.59
N LYS A 79 12.42 5.54 -17.04
CA LYS A 79 12.34 4.07 -17.01
C LYS A 79 12.77 3.41 -15.72
N SER A 80 13.59 4.07 -14.91
CA SER A 80 14.14 3.48 -13.70
C SER A 80 14.49 4.55 -12.69
N ILE A 81 14.34 4.22 -11.41
CA ILE A 81 14.78 5.06 -10.30
C ILE A 81 15.99 4.44 -9.60
N LEU A 82 16.96 5.31 -9.28
CA LEU A 82 18.08 4.99 -8.40
C LEU A 82 17.77 5.51 -6.99
N LEU A 83 17.63 4.59 -6.05
CA LEU A 83 17.43 4.85 -4.63
C LEU A 83 18.70 4.57 -3.85
N THR A 84 19.00 5.40 -2.87
CA THR A 84 19.94 5.04 -1.81
C THR A 84 19.27 4.09 -0.80
N ARG A 85 20.06 3.44 0.07
CA ARG A 85 19.50 2.64 1.17
C ARG A 85 18.58 3.47 2.06
N THR A 86 18.99 4.68 2.43
CA THR A 86 18.17 5.57 3.24
C THR A 86 16.83 5.86 2.57
N GLU A 87 16.82 6.13 1.26
CA GLU A 87 15.58 6.37 0.52
C GLU A 87 14.70 5.13 0.44
N LEU A 88 15.30 3.95 0.23
CA LEU A 88 14.56 2.70 0.23
C LEU A 88 13.97 2.38 1.62
N GLU A 89 14.72 2.59 2.69
CA GLU A 89 14.27 2.42 4.08
C GLU A 89 13.14 3.42 4.41
N THR A 90 13.17 4.66 3.89
CA THR A 90 12.05 5.61 3.97
C THR A 90 10.79 5.05 3.32
N ILE A 91 10.86 4.52 2.09
CA ILE A 91 9.70 3.93 1.40
C ILE A 91 9.16 2.74 2.19
N LYS A 92 10.05 1.89 2.70
CA LYS A 92 9.66 0.72 3.50
C LYS A 92 8.97 1.12 4.81
N LYS A 93 9.46 2.15 5.51
CA LYS A 93 8.78 2.71 6.68
C LYS A 93 7.42 3.32 6.32
N TYR A 94 7.31 4.00 5.18
CA TYR A 94 6.03 4.50 4.70
C TYR A 94 5.01 3.36 4.52
N ILE A 95 5.41 2.28 3.84
CA ILE A 95 4.59 1.07 3.64
C ILE A 95 4.21 0.44 4.98
N LEU A 96 5.18 0.22 5.86
CA LEU A 96 4.96 -0.36 7.19
C LEU A 96 3.95 0.46 8.00
N LEU A 97 4.06 1.79 7.92
CA LEU A 97 3.08 2.68 8.53
C LEU A 97 1.70 2.54 7.90
N GLN A 98 1.55 2.39 6.58
CA GLN A 98 0.21 2.13 6.00
C GLN A 98 -0.37 0.81 6.48
N MET A 99 0.43 -0.27 6.52
CA MET A 99 -0.01 -1.58 7.02
C MET A 99 -0.46 -1.53 8.49
N ASN A 100 0.29 -0.83 9.35
CA ASN A 100 0.00 -0.74 10.79
C ASN A 100 -0.99 0.40 11.14
N ARG A 101 -1.41 1.21 10.16
CA ARG A 101 -2.43 2.25 10.33
C ARG A 101 -3.81 1.79 9.92
N THR A 102 -3.88 0.77 9.08
CA THR A 102 -5.15 0.18 8.67
C THR A 102 -5.72 -0.48 9.92
N PRO A 103 -6.86 -0.03 10.46
CA PRO A 103 -7.52 -0.78 11.49
C PRO A 103 -7.87 -2.11 10.84
N TYR A 104 -7.19 -3.18 11.24
CA TYR A 104 -7.84 -4.48 11.16
C TYR A 104 -9.18 -4.29 11.83
N SER A 105 -10.23 -4.52 11.05
CA SER A 105 -11.62 -4.46 11.42
C SER A 105 -11.97 -5.56 12.42
N ASP A 106 -11.10 -5.85 13.39
CA ASP A 106 -11.33 -6.94 14.30
C ASP A 106 -11.85 -6.36 15.60
N ALA A 107 -13.13 -6.66 15.80
CA ALA A 107 -13.86 -6.60 17.04
C ALA A 107 -13.20 -7.42 18.19
N GLU A 108 -11.94 -7.83 18.05
CA GLU A 108 -11.17 -8.65 18.99
C GLU A 108 -10.04 -7.90 19.70
N ALA A 109 -9.68 -6.67 19.31
CA ALA A 109 -8.72 -5.85 20.04
C ALA A 109 -9.36 -5.21 21.30
N GLU A 110 -9.94 -6.02 22.18
CA GLU A 110 -10.52 -5.55 23.45
C GLU A 110 -9.45 -5.05 24.45
N ASP A 111 -8.16 -5.40 24.26
CA ASP A 111 -7.16 -5.28 25.34
C ASP A 111 -6.22 -4.06 25.29
N ASP A 112 -6.02 -3.35 24.17
CA ASP A 112 -5.17 -2.13 24.18
C ASP A 112 -5.53 -1.12 23.07
N LYS A 113 -6.42 -0.17 23.39
CA LYS A 113 -6.88 0.91 22.49
C LYS A 113 -5.76 1.84 22.00
N ASP A 114 -4.57 1.77 22.60
CA ASP A 114 -3.40 2.57 22.24
C ASP A 114 -2.27 1.75 21.59
N LEU A 115 -2.48 0.46 21.29
CA LEU A 115 -1.44 -0.38 20.66
C LEU A 115 -0.94 0.22 19.35
N TRP A 116 -1.83 0.63 18.45
CA TRP A 116 -1.48 1.28 17.19
C TRP A 116 -0.63 2.55 17.39
N LYS A 117 -0.82 3.29 18.51
CA LYS A 117 0.00 4.46 18.85
C LYS A 117 1.41 4.04 19.21
N LYS A 118 1.57 2.96 19.99
CA LYS A 118 2.87 2.39 20.37
C LYS A 118 3.62 1.88 19.13
N GLU A 119 2.91 1.20 18.24
CA GLU A 119 3.46 0.68 16.98
C GLU A 119 3.87 1.80 16.04
N THR A 120 2.99 2.79 15.83
CA THR A 120 3.30 3.98 15.04
C THR A 120 4.49 4.74 15.61
N ALA A 121 4.55 4.92 16.95
CA ALA A 121 5.70 5.52 17.62
C ALA A 121 6.99 4.74 17.35
N ALA A 122 6.95 3.42 17.53
CA ALA A 122 8.09 2.54 17.30
C ALA A 122 8.60 2.65 15.85
N ILE A 123 7.71 2.60 14.85
CA ILE A 123 8.08 2.69 13.44
C ILE A 123 8.73 4.06 13.11
N LEU A 124 8.20 5.14 13.68
CA LEU A 124 8.75 6.49 13.48
C LEU A 124 10.12 6.65 14.16
N ASP A 125 10.24 6.24 15.42
CA ASP A 125 11.37 6.56 16.28
C ASP A 125 12.56 5.58 16.14
N MET A 126 12.33 4.33 15.72
CA MET A 126 13.38 3.30 15.63
C MET A 126 14.06 3.24 14.25
N GLU A 127 15.35 2.93 14.21
CA GLU A 127 16.05 2.60 12.95
C GLU A 127 15.55 1.28 12.35
N TRP A 128 15.69 1.10 11.02
CA TRP A 128 15.15 -0.07 10.30
C TRP A 128 15.58 -1.42 10.90
N ASP A 129 16.87 -1.57 11.26
CA ASP A 129 17.37 -2.83 11.85
C ASP A 129 16.83 -3.11 13.25
N ALA A 130 16.40 -2.07 13.96
CA ALA A 130 15.80 -2.22 15.28
C ALA A 130 14.34 -2.67 15.15
N LEU A 131 13.62 -2.23 14.11
CA LEU A 131 12.25 -2.70 13.83
C LEU A 131 12.21 -4.21 13.58
N MET A 132 13.21 -4.73 12.87
CA MET A 132 13.42 -6.17 12.64
C MET A 132 13.73 -6.98 13.91
N LYS A 133 13.79 -6.33 15.08
CA LYS A 133 14.03 -6.90 16.40
C LYS A 133 13.07 -6.32 17.45
N SER A 134 11.97 -5.73 16.99
CA SER A 134 10.97 -5.11 17.86
C SER A 134 10.38 -6.14 18.83
N GLU A 135 10.05 -5.69 20.03
CA GLU A 135 9.26 -6.47 21.00
C GLU A 135 7.75 -6.42 20.69
N LEU A 136 7.34 -5.48 19.83
CA LEU A 136 5.96 -5.40 19.31
C LEU A 136 5.83 -6.43 18.18
N VAL A 137 4.98 -7.43 18.39
CA VAL A 137 4.85 -8.62 17.53
C VAL A 137 4.47 -8.24 16.10
N ASP A 138 3.48 -7.38 15.92
CA ASP A 138 2.99 -7.00 14.59
C ASP A 138 4.01 -6.13 13.85
N VAL A 139 4.64 -5.17 14.53
CA VAL A 139 5.77 -4.40 13.96
C VAL A 139 6.92 -5.31 13.54
N LEU A 140 7.26 -6.33 14.34
CA LEU A 140 8.29 -7.29 14.00
C LEU A 140 7.90 -8.12 12.77
N LYS A 141 6.67 -8.65 12.75
CA LYS A 141 6.13 -9.46 11.63
C LYS A 141 6.12 -8.66 10.34
N ASP A 142 5.50 -7.49 10.35
CA ASP A 142 5.31 -6.65 9.17
C ASP A 142 6.64 -6.06 8.68
N SER A 143 7.53 -5.65 9.60
CA SER A 143 8.87 -5.20 9.20
C SER A 143 9.66 -6.34 8.53
N ALA A 144 9.53 -7.58 9.02
CA ALA A 144 10.15 -8.73 8.40
C ALA A 144 9.57 -9.03 7.01
N GLU A 145 8.25 -8.93 6.85
CA GLU A 145 7.60 -9.03 5.55
C GLU A 145 8.13 -7.96 4.59
N VAL A 146 8.05 -6.68 4.94
CA VAL A 146 8.53 -5.57 4.12
C VAL A 146 10.03 -5.67 3.82
N ASN A 147 10.81 -6.22 4.75
CA ASN A 147 12.23 -6.45 4.56
C ASN A 147 12.51 -7.53 3.51
N ASN A 148 11.75 -8.63 3.56
CA ASN A 148 11.92 -9.79 2.70
C ASN A 148 11.29 -9.60 1.31
N SER A 149 10.28 -8.75 1.20
CA SER A 149 9.64 -8.34 -0.05
C SER A 149 10.55 -7.46 -0.92
N PHE A 150 10.21 -7.35 -2.20
CA PHE A 150 10.79 -6.33 -3.08
C PHE A 150 9.69 -5.47 -3.69
N LEU A 151 10.07 -4.27 -4.14
CA LEU A 151 9.13 -3.27 -4.63
C LEU A 151 9.06 -3.29 -6.15
N LEU A 152 7.86 -3.10 -6.70
CA LEU A 152 7.65 -2.66 -8.08
C LEU A 152 7.05 -1.26 -8.08
N PHE A 153 7.57 -0.38 -8.94
CA PHE A 153 7.08 0.98 -9.08
C PHE A 153 6.26 1.09 -10.35
N PHE A 154 5.00 1.49 -10.19
CA PHE A 154 4.05 1.63 -11.28
C PHE A 154 3.75 3.11 -11.52
N ARG A 155 3.63 3.46 -12.79
CA ARG A 155 3.20 4.78 -13.26
C ARG A 155 2.08 4.62 -14.26
N THR A 156 1.13 5.55 -14.27
CA THR A 156 0.04 5.61 -15.24
C THR A 156 -0.16 7.04 -15.73
N ASP A 157 -0.79 7.19 -16.90
CA ASP A 157 -1.31 8.46 -17.43
C ASP A 157 -2.79 8.70 -17.06
N GLU A 158 -3.39 7.74 -16.35
CA GLU A 158 -4.71 7.82 -15.74
C GLU A 158 -4.60 7.97 -14.21
N GLU A 159 -5.65 7.64 -13.46
CA GLU A 159 -5.66 7.77 -12.00
C GLU A 159 -5.79 6.39 -11.34
N PHE A 160 -4.86 6.07 -10.44
CA PHE A 160 -5.10 5.13 -9.37
C PHE A 160 -6.21 5.65 -8.47
N VAL A 161 -6.94 4.73 -7.84
CA VAL A 161 -7.89 5.06 -6.77
C VAL A 161 -7.30 4.65 -5.44
N ILE A 162 -7.75 5.30 -4.37
CA ILE A 162 -7.34 4.98 -3.01
C ILE A 162 -8.55 4.67 -2.14
N GLY A 163 -8.53 3.53 -1.46
CA GLY A 163 -9.55 3.15 -0.49
C GLY A 163 -9.30 3.81 0.86
N ASP A 164 -10.26 3.64 1.77
CA ASP A 164 -10.14 4.06 3.16
C ASP A 164 -9.01 3.34 3.90
N SER A 165 -8.72 2.07 3.60
CA SER A 165 -7.55 1.35 4.13
C SER A 165 -6.20 1.91 3.65
N GLY A 166 -6.16 2.56 2.50
CA GLY A 166 -4.93 3.08 1.90
C GLY A 166 -4.05 2.08 1.16
N CYS A 167 -4.38 0.78 1.26
CA CYS A 167 -3.75 -0.27 0.50
C CYS A 167 -4.72 -1.42 0.23
N VAL A 168 -4.43 -2.21 -0.79
CA VAL A 168 -5.25 -3.36 -1.18
C VAL A 168 -4.36 -4.56 -1.50
N ALA A 169 -4.78 -5.76 -1.16
CA ALA A 169 -4.07 -6.98 -1.50
C ALA A 169 -4.58 -7.58 -2.81
N GLU A 170 -3.70 -8.24 -3.57
CA GLU A 170 -4.14 -9.29 -4.50
C GLU A 170 -3.95 -10.64 -3.81
N CYS A 171 -5.05 -11.30 -3.50
CA CYS A 171 -5.08 -12.60 -2.87
C CYS A 171 -5.42 -13.71 -3.86
N VAL A 172 -4.83 -14.89 -3.67
CA VAL A 172 -5.20 -16.13 -4.33
C VAL A 172 -5.77 -17.07 -3.27
N PRO A 173 -6.95 -17.66 -3.47
CA PRO A 173 -7.52 -18.59 -2.51
C PRO A 173 -6.53 -19.70 -2.13
N GLY A 174 -6.34 -19.91 -0.84
CA GLY A 174 -5.53 -21.01 -0.36
C GLY A 174 -6.10 -22.37 -0.80
N THR A 175 -5.23 -23.35 -1.03
CA THR A 175 -5.68 -24.72 -1.27
C THR A 175 -6.02 -25.38 0.06
N LYS A 176 -7.27 -25.82 0.22
CA LYS A 176 -7.69 -26.60 1.39
C LYS A 176 -6.85 -27.87 1.52
N ASP A 177 -6.19 -28.03 2.67
CA ASP A 177 -5.60 -29.31 3.05
C ASP A 177 -6.74 -30.26 3.45
N GLU A 178 -6.84 -31.41 2.78
CA GLU A 178 -7.93 -32.38 3.03
C GLU A 178 -7.87 -32.95 4.46
N ASP A 179 -6.71 -32.88 5.11
CA ASP A 179 -6.46 -33.38 6.46
C ASP A 179 -6.53 -32.29 7.55
N SER A 180 -6.83 -31.04 7.18
CA SER A 180 -6.97 -29.91 8.12
C SER A 180 -8.42 -29.43 8.24
N ASP A 181 -8.85 -29.21 9.48
CA ASP A 181 -10.11 -28.52 9.79
C ASP A 181 -9.97 -26.98 9.70
N GLU A 182 -8.76 -26.45 9.48
CA GLU A 182 -8.51 -25.02 9.31
C GLU A 182 -8.93 -24.56 7.91
N GLU A 183 -9.61 -23.40 7.83
CA GLU A 183 -9.89 -22.76 6.55
C GLU A 183 -8.56 -22.40 5.87
N PRO A 184 -8.40 -22.65 4.57
CA PRO A 184 -7.17 -22.36 3.88
C PRO A 184 -6.89 -20.84 3.91
N GLU A 185 -5.73 -20.47 4.41
CA GLU A 185 -5.31 -19.06 4.39
C GLU A 185 -5.08 -18.60 2.95
N ASP A 186 -5.64 -17.43 2.63
CA ASP A 186 -5.42 -16.79 1.35
C ASP A 186 -3.95 -16.41 1.16
N PHE A 187 -3.47 -16.64 -0.06
CA PHE A 187 -2.11 -16.32 -0.44
C PHE A 187 -2.02 -14.91 -1.01
N ILE A 188 -1.31 -14.01 -0.33
CA ILE A 188 -1.07 -12.65 -0.83
C ILE A 188 0.03 -12.65 -1.89
N ASN A 189 -0.31 -12.25 -3.11
CA ASN A 189 0.66 -12.02 -4.19
C ASN A 189 1.43 -10.72 -3.97
N TYR A 190 0.70 -9.64 -3.70
CA TYR A 190 1.26 -8.32 -3.40
C TYR A 190 0.25 -7.45 -2.65
N ASN A 191 0.79 -6.43 -1.98
CA ASN A 191 0.02 -5.29 -1.49
C ASN A 191 0.28 -4.08 -2.41
N LEU A 192 -0.78 -3.45 -2.91
CA LEU A 192 -0.74 -2.24 -3.72
C LEU A 192 -0.92 -1.01 -2.83
N PHE A 193 0.00 -0.05 -2.96
CA PHE A 193 -0.03 1.22 -2.25
C PHE A 193 -0.03 2.38 -3.26
N PRO A 194 -1.18 3.02 -3.53
CA PRO A 194 -1.24 4.27 -4.27
C PRO A 194 -0.47 5.36 -3.52
N LEU A 195 0.61 5.87 -4.12
CA LEU A 195 1.42 6.95 -3.52
C LEU A 195 0.94 8.33 -3.97
N THR A 196 0.57 8.43 -5.25
CA THR A 196 -0.11 9.55 -5.90
C THR A 196 -1.24 9.02 -6.78
N SER A 197 -2.05 9.89 -7.37
CA SER A 197 -2.98 9.48 -8.42
C SER A 197 -2.28 8.80 -9.61
N GLU A 198 -1.01 9.07 -9.87
CA GLU A 198 -0.29 8.58 -11.06
C GLU A 198 0.78 7.53 -10.73
N ILE A 199 1.15 7.36 -9.45
CA ILE A 199 2.22 6.48 -9.00
C ILE A 199 1.69 5.55 -7.91
N ALA A 200 1.99 4.26 -8.06
CA ALA A 200 1.80 3.27 -7.02
C ALA A 200 3.07 2.45 -6.80
N VAL A 201 3.17 1.83 -5.63
CA VAL A 201 4.18 0.81 -5.34
C VAL A 201 3.49 -0.48 -4.97
N LEU A 202 3.98 -1.59 -5.53
CA LEU A 202 3.55 -2.93 -5.11
C LEU A 202 4.64 -3.51 -4.20
N LEU A 203 4.23 -3.97 -3.03
CA LEU A 203 5.05 -4.78 -2.13
C LEU A 203 4.84 -6.26 -2.49
N ILE A 204 5.82 -6.86 -3.15
CA ILE A 204 5.70 -8.22 -3.69
C ILE A 204 6.10 -9.25 -2.65
N SER A 205 5.25 -10.25 -2.44
CA SER A 205 5.48 -11.28 -1.42
C SER A 205 6.73 -12.12 -1.68
N LEU A 206 7.27 -12.70 -0.61
CA LEU A 206 8.51 -13.48 -0.66
C LEU A 206 8.45 -14.64 -1.66
N PRO A 207 7.36 -15.40 -1.81
CA PRO A 207 7.29 -16.47 -2.81
C PRO A 207 7.41 -15.96 -4.24
N TRP A 208 6.86 -14.80 -4.58
CA TRP A 208 7.07 -14.17 -5.88
C TRP A 208 8.51 -13.69 -6.08
N LYS A 209 9.17 -13.19 -5.03
CA LYS A 209 10.60 -12.88 -5.08
C LYS A 209 11.44 -14.12 -5.38
N MET A 210 11.12 -15.23 -4.73
CA MET A 210 11.75 -16.53 -4.99
C MET A 210 11.43 -17.00 -6.40
N ARG A 211 10.19 -16.88 -6.88
CA ARG A 211 9.80 -17.19 -8.27
C ARG A 211 10.63 -16.41 -9.28
N PHE A 212 10.91 -15.14 -8.99
CA PHE A 212 11.68 -14.27 -9.87
C PHE A 212 13.18 -14.55 -9.88
N SER A 213 13.72 -15.04 -8.77
CA SER A 213 15.18 -15.23 -8.59
C SER A 213 15.61 -16.69 -8.77
N SER A 214 14.80 -17.61 -8.26
CA SER A 214 15.03 -19.07 -8.20
C SER A 214 13.72 -19.82 -8.47
N PRO A 215 13.25 -19.88 -9.73
CA PRO A 215 11.95 -20.46 -10.13
C PRO A 215 11.63 -21.84 -9.54
N ASP A 216 12.63 -22.69 -9.34
CA ASP A 216 12.47 -24.06 -8.84
C ASP A 216 12.18 -24.11 -7.33
N ALA A 217 12.53 -23.07 -6.57
CA ALA A 217 12.35 -23.02 -5.12
C ALA A 217 10.88 -22.91 -4.68
N VAL A 218 9.99 -22.55 -5.60
CA VAL A 218 8.54 -22.36 -5.35
C VAL A 218 7.69 -23.28 -6.23
N LYS A 219 8.31 -24.33 -6.78
CA LYS A 219 7.60 -25.31 -7.60
C LYS A 219 6.54 -26.02 -6.76
N GLY A 220 5.27 -25.83 -7.09
CA GLY A 220 4.13 -26.41 -6.39
C GLY A 220 3.29 -25.40 -5.60
N LEU A 221 3.75 -24.15 -5.44
CA LEU A 221 2.91 -23.09 -4.89
C LEU A 221 1.92 -22.60 -5.95
N PRO A 222 0.65 -22.30 -5.60
CA PRO A 222 -0.39 -21.84 -6.51
C PRO A 222 -0.22 -20.34 -6.87
N LEU A 223 1.00 -19.93 -7.24
CA LEU A 223 1.29 -18.54 -7.59
C LEU A 223 0.71 -18.21 -8.96
N SER A 224 -0.30 -17.33 -8.98
CA SER A 224 -0.94 -16.82 -10.19
C SER A 224 -1.28 -15.34 -10.00
N SER A 225 -0.79 -14.48 -10.88
CA SER A 225 -1.07 -13.05 -10.86
C SER A 225 -0.91 -12.46 -12.26
N PRO A 226 -1.98 -11.93 -12.89
CA PRO A 226 -1.87 -11.31 -14.22
C PRO A 226 -0.90 -10.12 -14.20
N ILE A 227 -0.80 -9.41 -13.08
CA ILE A 227 0.09 -8.27 -12.91
C ILE A 227 1.55 -8.72 -12.77
N LEU A 228 1.85 -9.67 -11.87
CA LEU A 228 3.25 -10.08 -11.62
C LEU A 228 3.84 -10.94 -12.73
N GLU A 229 3.00 -11.66 -13.49
CA GLU A 229 3.44 -12.36 -14.69
C GLU A 229 3.86 -11.40 -15.81
N LYS A 230 3.19 -10.24 -15.91
CA LYS A 230 3.44 -9.22 -16.94
C LYS A 230 4.58 -8.27 -16.56
N TYR A 231 4.60 -7.76 -15.33
CA TYR A 231 5.50 -6.68 -14.90
C TYR A 231 6.73 -7.16 -14.09
N ARG A 232 7.38 -8.23 -14.56
CA ARG A 232 8.52 -8.82 -13.85
C ARG A 232 9.79 -7.98 -13.99
N SER A 233 10.25 -7.38 -12.87
CA SER A 233 11.58 -6.75 -12.79
C SER A 233 12.22 -6.93 -11.42
N VAL A 234 13.45 -7.47 -11.40
CA VAL A 234 14.26 -7.59 -10.18
C VAL A 234 15.15 -6.35 -10.04
N PRO A 235 15.20 -5.69 -8.87
CA PRO A 235 16.06 -4.54 -8.67
C PRO A 235 17.54 -4.90 -8.77
N LYS A 236 18.34 -3.99 -9.32
CA LYS A 236 19.80 -4.12 -9.35
C LYS A 236 20.41 -3.46 -8.12
N MET A 237 21.25 -4.19 -7.40
CA MET A 237 21.85 -3.73 -6.16
C MET A 237 23.34 -3.45 -6.36
N LYS A 238 23.84 -2.36 -5.80
CA LYS A 238 25.26 -2.02 -5.75
C LYS A 238 25.64 -1.57 -4.36
N TYR A 239 26.44 -2.37 -3.68
CA TYR A 239 26.89 -2.10 -2.33
C TYR A 239 28.21 -1.33 -2.34
N ILE A 240 28.38 -0.38 -1.42
CA ILE A 240 29.66 0.33 -1.26
C ILE A 240 30.74 -0.62 -0.73
N ASN A 241 30.35 -1.51 0.18
CA ASN A 241 31.23 -2.47 0.82
C ASN A 241 31.20 -3.85 0.12
N GLU A 242 30.93 -3.91 -1.19
CA GLU A 242 30.74 -5.15 -1.95
C GLU A 242 31.87 -6.18 -1.74
N ARG A 243 33.13 -5.74 -1.62
CA ARG A 243 34.28 -6.63 -1.36
C ARG A 243 34.22 -7.38 -0.02
N ARG A 244 33.41 -6.91 0.92
CA ARG A 244 33.19 -7.52 2.24
C ARG A 244 31.98 -8.45 2.27
N ILE A 245 31.13 -8.40 1.25
CA ILE A 245 29.89 -9.18 1.17
C ILE A 245 30.18 -10.48 0.43
N ARG A 246 30.09 -11.61 1.15
CA ARG A 246 30.27 -12.96 0.59
C ARG A 246 29.01 -13.81 0.67
N SER A 247 28.07 -13.44 1.55
CA SER A 247 26.76 -14.07 1.73
C SER A 247 25.67 -13.03 1.99
N GLU A 248 24.40 -13.46 2.04
CA GLU A 248 23.27 -12.57 2.40
C GLU A 248 23.39 -12.02 3.83
N GLU A 249 23.92 -12.81 4.77
CA GLU A 249 24.15 -12.36 6.15
C GLU A 249 25.12 -11.18 6.22
N ASP A 250 26.10 -11.14 5.30
CA ASP A 250 27.08 -10.05 5.24
C ASP A 250 26.45 -8.73 4.76
N VAL A 251 25.34 -8.80 4.01
CA VAL A 251 24.63 -7.60 3.53
C VAL A 251 24.15 -6.76 4.71
N SER A 252 23.60 -7.39 5.75
CA SER A 252 23.18 -6.69 6.97
C SER A 252 24.39 -6.15 7.76
N LYS A 253 25.46 -6.94 7.89
CA LYS A 253 26.67 -6.56 8.65
C LYS A 253 27.46 -5.41 8.04
N PHE A 254 27.50 -5.32 6.70
CA PHE A 254 28.32 -4.34 5.98
C PHE A 254 27.51 -3.35 5.16
N LYS A 255 26.20 -3.22 5.45
CA LYS A 255 25.34 -2.24 4.82
C LYS A 255 25.89 -0.82 4.98
N HIS A 256 25.64 0.01 3.97
CA HIS A 256 26.01 1.42 4.00
C HIS A 256 24.80 2.29 3.58
N PRO A 257 24.58 3.47 4.20
CA PRO A 257 23.45 4.35 3.85
C PRO A 257 23.38 4.74 2.37
N MET A 258 24.55 4.80 1.72
CA MET A 258 24.70 5.14 0.30
C MET A 258 24.77 3.92 -0.63
N ASP A 259 24.45 2.71 -0.15
CA ASP A 259 24.19 1.57 -1.04
C ASP A 259 23.09 1.94 -2.04
N ARG A 260 23.17 1.39 -3.25
CA ARG A 260 22.39 1.84 -4.40
C ARG A 260 21.49 0.73 -4.92
N PHE A 261 20.22 1.05 -5.11
CA PHE A 261 19.19 0.15 -5.60
C PHE A 261 18.54 0.77 -6.83
N THR A 262 18.62 0.09 -7.97
CA THR A 262 17.98 0.53 -9.21
C THR A 262 16.73 -0.30 -9.45
N TYR A 263 15.59 0.36 -9.42
CA TYR A 263 14.27 -0.21 -9.71
C TYR A 263 13.79 0.24 -11.08
N MET A 264 13.12 -0.64 -11.81
CA MET A 264 12.37 -0.26 -13.01
C MET A 264 11.07 0.42 -12.58
N ILE A 265 10.68 1.44 -13.34
CA ILE A 265 9.35 2.05 -13.28
C ILE A 265 8.58 1.49 -14.47
N HIS A 266 7.44 0.87 -14.20
CA HIS A 266 6.58 0.29 -15.22
C HIS A 266 5.46 1.26 -15.56
N ASP A 267 5.34 1.62 -16.83
CA ASP A 267 4.15 2.30 -17.33
C ASP A 267 3.04 1.26 -17.49
N VAL A 268 1.98 1.40 -16.69
CA VAL A 268 0.90 0.43 -16.57
C VAL A 268 -0.09 0.64 -17.70
N ALA A 269 -0.45 -0.45 -18.39
CA ALA A 269 -1.49 -0.39 -19.40
C ALA A 269 -2.86 -0.16 -18.76
N LYS A 270 -3.75 0.53 -19.48
CA LYS A 270 -5.10 0.88 -19.03
C LYS A 270 -5.89 -0.29 -18.43
N ASP A 271 -5.88 -1.45 -19.10
CA ASP A 271 -6.62 -2.63 -18.63
C ASP A 271 -6.08 -3.16 -17.29
N ASP A 272 -4.76 -3.09 -17.08
CA ASP A 272 -4.15 -3.52 -15.83
C ASP A 272 -4.41 -2.50 -14.70
N LEU A 273 -4.45 -1.21 -15.03
CA LEU A 273 -4.87 -0.18 -14.08
C LEU A 273 -6.32 -0.40 -13.64
N HIS A 274 -7.23 -0.71 -14.57
CA HIS A 274 -8.61 -1.02 -14.24
C HIS A 274 -8.71 -2.23 -13.31
N TYR A 275 -7.90 -3.27 -13.55
CA TYR A 275 -7.81 -4.42 -12.65
C TYR A 275 -7.33 -4.00 -11.25
N LEU A 276 -6.24 -3.25 -11.15
CA LEU A 276 -5.70 -2.76 -9.87
C LEU A 276 -6.70 -1.89 -9.11
N ASN A 277 -7.37 -0.95 -9.80
CA ASN A 277 -8.41 -0.12 -9.20
C ASN A 277 -9.62 -0.95 -8.76
N THR A 278 -9.94 -2.03 -9.49
CA THR A 278 -11.03 -2.94 -9.13
C THR A 278 -10.76 -3.63 -7.80
N LEU A 279 -9.53 -4.08 -7.56
CA LEU A 279 -9.13 -4.61 -6.26
C LEU A 279 -9.43 -3.58 -5.16
N THR A 280 -8.94 -2.35 -5.32
CA THR A 280 -9.12 -1.30 -4.30
C THR A 280 -10.59 -1.05 -4.00
N ILE A 281 -11.41 -0.92 -5.05
CA ILE A 281 -12.85 -0.68 -4.90
C ILE A 281 -13.52 -1.85 -4.19
N ASN A 282 -13.09 -3.08 -4.47
CA ASN A 282 -13.67 -4.29 -3.90
C ASN A 282 -13.42 -4.45 -2.40
N GLU A 283 -12.27 -3.97 -1.92
CA GLU A 283 -11.88 -4.02 -0.50
C GLU A 283 -12.22 -2.74 0.26
N SER A 284 -12.82 -1.73 -0.38
CA SER A 284 -13.15 -0.46 0.28
C SER A 284 -14.45 -0.57 1.08
N ASP A 285 -14.36 -0.44 2.41
CA ASP A 285 -15.52 -0.62 3.29
C ASP A 285 -16.51 0.54 3.25
N ARG A 286 -15.98 1.77 3.20
CA ARG A 286 -16.77 3.00 3.33
C ARG A 286 -16.48 4.00 2.25
N TYR A 287 -15.20 4.27 1.97
CA TYR A 287 -14.83 5.41 1.15
C TYR A 287 -13.81 5.11 0.07
N ILE A 288 -13.99 5.76 -1.09
CA ILE A 288 -13.02 5.73 -2.21
C ILE A 288 -12.68 7.16 -2.63
N GLY A 289 -11.38 7.42 -2.76
CA GLY A 289 -10.80 8.70 -3.15
C GLY A 289 -10.33 8.72 -4.61
N PHE A 290 -10.68 9.79 -5.31
CA PHE A 290 -10.21 10.12 -6.65
C PHE A 290 -9.64 11.54 -6.67
N MET A 291 -8.66 11.80 -7.53
CA MET A 291 -8.14 13.16 -7.69
C MET A 291 -9.09 14.00 -8.56
N THR A 292 -9.69 13.42 -9.60
CA THR A 292 -10.63 14.16 -10.47
C THR A 292 -12.02 13.50 -10.59
N PRO A 293 -13.12 14.30 -10.50
CA PRO A 293 -14.47 13.77 -10.68
C PRO A 293 -14.71 13.10 -12.04
N ALA A 294 -14.03 13.58 -13.09
CA ALA A 294 -14.16 13.04 -14.45
C ALA A 294 -13.67 11.59 -14.57
N LYS A 295 -12.83 11.12 -13.64
CA LYS A 295 -12.29 9.76 -13.60
C LYS A 295 -13.11 8.80 -12.74
N VAL A 296 -14.05 9.31 -11.95
CA VAL A 296 -14.93 8.51 -11.10
C VAL A 296 -15.79 7.56 -11.92
N VAL A 297 -16.62 8.11 -12.81
CA VAL A 297 -17.61 7.32 -13.57
C VAL A 297 -16.96 6.22 -14.43
N PRO A 298 -15.94 6.52 -15.26
CA PRO A 298 -15.34 5.47 -16.10
C PRO A 298 -14.68 4.35 -15.30
N THR A 299 -14.13 4.66 -14.12
CA THR A 299 -13.51 3.67 -13.25
C THR A 299 -14.56 2.75 -12.62
N MET A 300 -15.68 3.31 -12.14
CA MET A 300 -16.80 2.54 -11.60
C MET A 300 -17.50 1.70 -12.67
N GLU A 301 -17.68 2.23 -13.88
CA GLU A 301 -18.22 1.46 -15.00
C GLU A 301 -17.29 0.29 -15.39
N SER A 302 -15.97 0.50 -15.31
CA SER A 302 -15.00 -0.57 -15.56
C SER A 302 -15.08 -1.65 -14.48
N TYR A 303 -15.20 -1.27 -13.21
CA TYR A 303 -15.47 -2.20 -12.09
C TYR A 303 -16.73 -3.05 -12.36
N ASP A 304 -17.86 -2.40 -12.64
CA ASP A 304 -19.13 -3.11 -12.93
C ASP A 304 -19.02 -4.04 -14.15
N SER A 305 -18.23 -3.66 -15.17
CA SER A 305 -18.00 -4.51 -16.34
C SER A 305 -17.21 -5.79 -16.03
N MET A 306 -16.43 -5.79 -14.94
CA MET A 306 -15.66 -6.94 -14.47
C MET A 306 -16.46 -7.91 -13.59
N LYS A 307 -17.75 -7.63 -13.31
CA LYS A 307 -18.67 -8.49 -12.52
C LYS A 307 -18.75 -9.94 -13.01
N GLY A 308 -18.47 -10.19 -14.29
CA GLY A 308 -18.48 -11.54 -14.87
C GLY A 308 -17.19 -12.34 -14.68
N SER A 309 -16.12 -11.71 -14.21
CA SER A 309 -14.76 -12.28 -14.11
C SER A 309 -14.18 -12.27 -12.70
N VAL A 310 -14.74 -11.45 -11.80
CA VAL A 310 -14.32 -11.29 -10.40
C VAL A 310 -15.56 -11.23 -9.53
N ASP A 311 -15.53 -11.84 -8.35
CA ASP A 311 -16.62 -11.73 -7.39
C ASP A 311 -16.57 -10.35 -6.74
N LEU A 312 -17.54 -9.49 -7.08
CA LEU A 312 -17.56 -8.09 -6.68
C LEU A 312 -18.45 -7.87 -5.46
N ALA A 313 -17.91 -7.24 -4.43
CA ALA A 313 -18.59 -6.95 -3.17
C ALA A 313 -19.66 -5.84 -3.29
N HIS A 314 -19.54 -4.95 -4.28
CA HIS A 314 -20.40 -3.77 -4.40
C HIS A 314 -21.20 -3.76 -5.70
N ASP A 315 -22.47 -3.33 -5.63
CA ASP A 315 -23.22 -2.92 -6.82
C ASP A 315 -23.20 -1.39 -6.96
N LEU A 316 -22.44 -0.90 -7.95
CA LEU A 316 -22.21 0.53 -8.12
C LEU A 316 -23.20 1.20 -9.06
N SER A 317 -24.17 0.46 -9.59
CA SER A 317 -25.15 0.96 -10.57
C SER A 317 -25.86 2.24 -10.11
N ASP A 318 -26.34 2.24 -8.86
CA ASP A 318 -27.04 3.39 -8.26
C ASP A 318 -26.09 4.57 -7.99
N VAL A 319 -24.84 4.28 -7.61
CA VAL A 319 -23.82 5.31 -7.33
C VAL A 319 -23.37 5.98 -8.63
N ILE A 320 -23.14 5.20 -9.69
CA ILE A 320 -22.82 5.70 -11.04
C ILE A 320 -23.92 6.65 -11.52
N GLY A 321 -25.18 6.27 -11.35
CA GLY A 321 -26.33 7.12 -11.71
C GLY A 321 -26.32 8.46 -11.00
N LYS A 322 -25.99 8.48 -9.70
CA LYS A 322 -25.87 9.71 -8.90
C LYS A 322 -24.68 10.57 -9.33
N VAL A 323 -23.52 9.98 -9.59
CA VAL A 323 -22.32 10.73 -10.03
C VAL A 323 -22.56 11.40 -11.39
N LYS A 324 -23.20 10.70 -12.34
CA LYS A 324 -23.53 11.26 -13.66
C LYS A 324 -24.49 12.45 -13.60
N GLY A 325 -25.22 12.62 -12.51
CA GLY A 325 -26.18 13.70 -12.30
C GLY A 325 -25.59 14.98 -11.68
N LEU A 326 -24.32 14.96 -11.26
CA LEU A 326 -23.58 16.10 -10.69
C LEU A 326 -22.86 16.92 -11.78
#